data_AF-W4V910-F1
#
_entry.id   AF-W4V910-F1
#
_cell.length_a   1.000
_cell.length_b   1.000
_cell.length_c   1.000
_cell.angle_alpha   90.00
_cell.angle_beta   90.00
_cell.angle_gamma   90.00
#
_symmetry.space_group_name_H-M   'P 1'
#
loop_
_entity.id
_entity.type
_entity.pdbx_description
1 polymer ?
#
loop_
_entity_poly.entity_id
_entity_poly.type
_entity_poly.pdbx_seq_one_letter_code
_entity_poly.pdbx_strand_id
1 'polypeptide(L)'
;MFFQHSVIEKGILNEFQLILCRNVMIYFDIPLQRKVLRHFYNSLDAGGFLVTGKSEGLLLNDGYEYFVDYNERYSIYRRKN
;
A
#
# COMPACT_ATOMS: atom_id res chain seq x y z
N MET A 1 3.08 5.99 -20.45
CA MET A 1 3.05 4.55 -20.78
C MET A 1 2.17 3.87 -19.74
N PHE A 2 1.26 2.98 -20.16
CA PHE A 2 0.39 2.24 -19.25
C PHE A 2 0.68 0.75 -19.39
N PHE A 3 0.63 0.02 -18.29
CA PHE A 3 0.89 -1.42 -18.25
C PHE A 3 -0.24 -2.12 -17.50
N GLN A 4 -0.64 -3.29 -18.00
CA GLN A 4 -1.51 -4.18 -17.23
C GLN A 4 -0.64 -4.92 -16.22
N HIS A 5 -0.95 -4.76 -14.93
CA HIS A 5 -0.27 -5.45 -13.86
C HIS A 5 -1.28 -5.81 -12.78
N SER A 6 -1.27 -7.07 -12.34
CA SER A 6 -2.03 -7.50 -11.19
C SER A 6 -1.20 -7.30 -9.93
N VAL A 7 -1.73 -6.55 -8.97
CA VAL A 7 -1.11 -6.32 -7.65
C VAL A 7 -0.89 -7.63 -6.86
N ILE A 8 -1.53 -8.72 -7.32
CA ILE A 8 -1.55 -10.03 -6.67
C ILE A 8 -0.50 -10.98 -7.28
N GLU A 9 -0.09 -10.73 -8.53
CA GLU A 9 0.83 -11.60 -9.25
C GLU A 9 2.29 -11.39 -8.80
N LYS A 10 3.10 -12.45 -8.89
CA LYS A 10 4.51 -12.43 -8.45
C LYS A 10 5.33 -11.50 -9.34
N GLY A 11 5.76 -10.37 -8.78
CA GLY A 11 6.77 -9.50 -9.33
C GLY A 11 7.24 -8.50 -8.27
N ILE A 12 8.52 -8.14 -8.30
CA ILE A 12 9.00 -6.97 -7.56
C ILE A 12 8.48 -5.77 -8.34
N LEU A 13 7.44 -5.14 -7.82
CA LEU A 13 7.06 -3.78 -8.22
C LEU A 13 8.33 -2.92 -7.98
N ASN A 14 8.76 -2.15 -8.98
CA ASN A 14 9.99 -1.35 -9.02
C ASN A 14 10.25 -0.53 -7.73
N GLU A 15 11.46 0.03 -7.56
CA GLU A 15 11.77 1.04 -6.53
C GLU A 15 10.94 2.32 -6.76
N PHE A 16 9.81 2.42 -6.05
CA PHE A 16 8.88 3.54 -6.12
C PHE A 16 9.07 4.49 -4.92
N GLN A 17 8.91 5.78 -5.17
CA GLN A 17 8.86 6.79 -4.10
C GLN A 17 7.42 7.00 -3.58
N LEU A 18 6.42 6.74 -4.42
CA LEU A 18 5.00 6.95 -4.13
C LEU A 18 4.12 5.88 -4.78
N ILE A 19 3.23 5.28 -4.01
CA ILE A 19 2.17 4.39 -4.49
C ILE A 19 0.81 4.99 -4.13
N LEU A 20 -0.09 5.07 -5.12
CA LEU A 20 -1.48 5.48 -4.94
C LEU A 20 -2.39 4.26 -5.13
N CYS A 21 -3.07 3.84 -4.05
CA CYS A 21 -4.01 2.73 -4.09
C CYS A 21 -5.32 3.16 -3.42
N ARG A 22 -6.14 3.92 -4.16
CA ARG A 22 -7.39 4.51 -3.65
C ARG A 22 -8.61 3.81 -4.21
N ASN A 23 -9.53 3.43 -3.32
CA ASN A 23 -10.80 2.77 -3.60
C ASN A 23 -10.67 1.36 -4.19
N VAL A 24 -9.55 0.67 -3.95
CA VAL A 24 -9.29 -0.68 -4.46
C VAL A 24 -9.21 -1.71 -3.33
N MET A 25 -8.67 -1.34 -2.16
CA MET A 25 -8.42 -2.28 -1.07
C MET A 25 -9.72 -2.87 -0.50
N ILE A 26 -10.82 -2.12 -0.58
CA ILE A 26 -12.16 -2.55 -0.12
C ILE A 26 -12.73 -3.77 -0.87
N TYR A 27 -12.17 -4.13 -2.02
CA TYR A 27 -12.62 -5.28 -2.80
C TYR A 27 -11.89 -6.58 -2.44
N PHE A 28 -10.89 -6.52 -1.56
CA PHE A 28 -10.08 -7.65 -1.16
C PHE A 28 -10.48 -8.16 0.22
N ASP A 29 -10.35 -9.47 0.44
CA ASP A 29 -10.43 -10.03 1.78
C ASP A 29 -9.18 -9.71 2.60
N ILE A 30 -9.25 -9.91 3.93
CA ILE A 30 -8.15 -9.60 4.86
C ILE A 30 -6.82 -10.27 4.44
N PRO A 31 -6.78 -11.58 4.09
CA PRO A 31 -5.55 -12.22 3.64
C PRO A 31 -4.94 -11.56 2.40
N LEU A 32 -5.76 -11.19 1.42
CA LEU A 32 -5.29 -10.56 0.19
C LEU A 32 -4.83 -9.11 0.43
N GLN A 33 -5.54 -8.35 1.27
CA GLN A 33 -5.12 -7.01 1.68
C GLN A 33 -3.72 -7.03 2.31
N ARG A 34 -3.45 -7.99 3.21
CA ARG A 34 -2.12 -8.17 3.81
C ARG A 34 -1.04 -8.42 2.77
N LYS A 35 -1.32 -9.31 1.80
CA LYS A 35 -0.38 -9.64 0.72
C LYS A 35 -0.07 -8.41 -0.12
N VAL A 36 -1.08 -7.63 -0.50
CA VAL A 36 -0.93 -6.39 -1.27
C VAL A 36 -0.12 -5.35 -0.50
N LEU A 37 -0.40 -5.14 0.80
CA LEU A 37 0.35 -4.20 1.64
C LEU A 37 1.82 -4.57 1.75
N ARG A 38 2.14 -5.87 1.92
CA ARG A 38 3.52 -6.35 1.92
C ARG A 38 4.21 -6.14 0.58
N HIS A 39 3.50 -6.32 -0.54
CA HIS A 39 4.05 -6.01 -1.86
C HIS A 39 4.35 -4.52 -2.01
N PHE A 40 3.43 -3.64 -1.61
CA PHE A 40 3.69 -2.19 -1.63
C PHE A 40 4.88 -1.80 -0.76
N TYR A 41 5.02 -2.40 0.42
CA TYR A 41 6.15 -2.15 1.32
C TYR A 41 7.50 -2.50 0.66
N ASN A 42 7.59 -3.68 0.06
CA ASN A 42 8.82 -4.16 -0.59
C ASN A 42 9.20 -3.35 -1.83
N SER A 43 8.23 -2.63 -2.41
CA SER A 43 8.40 -1.87 -3.64
C SER A 43 8.52 -0.37 -3.42
N LEU A 44 8.20 0.12 -2.23
CA LEU A 44 8.52 1.48 -1.87
C LEU A 44 9.97 1.57 -1.43
N ASP A 45 10.68 2.60 -1.86
CA ASP A 45 12.00 2.95 -1.33
C ASP A 45 11.93 3.38 0.14
N ALA A 46 13.09 3.39 0.79
CA ALA A 46 13.21 3.87 2.16
C ALA A 46 12.64 5.30 2.26
N GLY A 47 11.67 5.49 3.16
CA GLY A 47 10.99 6.76 3.34
C GLY A 47 9.91 7.09 2.30
N GLY A 48 9.61 6.21 1.35
CA GLY A 48 8.54 6.35 0.37
C GLY A 48 7.13 6.33 0.98
N PHE A 49 6.13 6.69 0.18
CA PHE A 49 4.77 6.95 0.64
C PHE A 49 3.72 6.05 -0.02
N LEU A 50 2.74 5.64 0.78
CA LEU A 50 1.52 4.98 0.34
C LEU A 50 0.32 5.90 0.61
N VAL A 51 -0.55 6.08 -0.38
CA VAL A 51 -1.79 6.84 -0.22
C VAL A 51 -2.99 5.94 -0.54
N THR A 52 -3.95 5.90 0.39
CA THR A 52 -5.17 5.10 0.26
C THR A 52 -6.44 5.96 0.23
N GLY A 53 -7.60 5.34 0.04
CA GLY A 53 -8.90 5.99 0.17
C GLY A 53 -9.25 6.27 1.64
N LYS A 54 -10.07 7.30 1.87
CA LYS A 54 -10.47 7.76 3.22
C LYS A 54 -11.15 6.68 4.07
N SER A 55 -11.87 5.77 3.43
CA SER A 55 -12.60 4.68 4.09
C SER A 55 -11.79 3.37 4.13
N GLU A 56 -10.56 3.38 3.65
CA GLU A 56 -9.73 2.18 3.45
C GLU A 56 -8.60 2.06 4.48
N GLY A 57 -8.67 2.81 5.57
CA GLY A 57 -7.58 2.99 6.55
C GLY A 57 -6.80 1.71 6.86
N LEU A 58 -5.50 1.82 7.17
CA LEU A 58 -4.59 0.68 7.45
C LEU A 58 -5.01 -0.23 8.62
N LEU A 59 -6.10 0.11 9.31
CA LEU A 59 -6.47 -0.31 10.66
C LEU A 59 -7.01 -1.73 10.82
N LEU A 60 -7.18 -2.52 9.75
CA LEU A 60 -7.81 -3.85 9.86
C LEU A 60 -6.92 -5.03 9.46
N ASN A 61 -5.74 -4.81 8.86
CA ASN A 61 -4.99 -5.87 8.16
C ASN A 61 -3.49 -5.88 8.45
N ASP A 62 -3.07 -5.58 9.67
CA ASP A 62 -1.64 -5.51 10.05
C ASP A 62 -0.82 -4.52 9.18
N GLY A 63 -1.48 -3.53 8.57
CA GLY A 63 -0.81 -2.53 7.74
C GLY A 63 0.24 -1.71 8.51
N TYR A 64 0.05 -1.57 9.81
CA TYR A 64 1.00 -0.93 10.74
C TYR A 64 2.29 -1.72 10.99
N GLU A 65 2.36 -2.97 10.55
CA GLU A 65 3.62 -3.72 10.47
C GLU A 65 4.57 -3.04 9.47
N TYR A 66 4.01 -2.53 8.36
CA TYR A 66 4.76 -2.03 7.20
C TYR A 66 4.80 -0.50 7.11
N PHE A 67 3.79 0.19 7.62
CA PHE A 67 3.60 1.62 7.42
C PHE A 67 3.32 2.37 8.72
N VAL A 68 3.65 3.66 8.73
CA VAL A 68 3.33 4.59 9.82
C VAL A 68 2.51 5.75 9.28
N ASP A 69 1.61 6.28 10.11
CA ASP A 69 0.81 7.45 9.75
C ASP A 69 1.72 8.67 9.46
N TYR A 70 1.50 9.29 8.30
CA TYR A 70 2.12 10.57 7.96
C TYR A 70 1.07 11.69 7.94
N ASN A 71 -0.12 11.39 7.40
CA ASN A 71 -1.27 12.28 7.46
C ASN A 71 -2.57 11.48 7.43
N GLU A 72 -3.18 11.30 8.60
CA GLU A 72 -4.42 10.55 8.78
C GLU A 72 -5.59 11.15 7.99
N ARG A 73 -5.73 12.48 7.96
CA ARG A 73 -6.81 13.20 7.27
C ARG A 73 -6.89 12.85 5.78
N TYR A 74 -5.74 12.55 5.18
CA TYR A 74 -5.61 12.21 3.77
C TYR A 74 -5.24 10.75 3.54
N SER A 75 -5.20 9.92 4.59
CA SER A 75 -4.84 8.50 4.55
C SER A 75 -3.50 8.28 3.83
N ILE A 76 -2.51 9.11 4.22
CA ILE A 76 -1.13 9.07 3.73
C ILE A 76 -0.27 8.40 4.80
N TYR A 77 0.47 7.40 4.37
CA TYR A 77 1.35 6.63 5.22
C TYR A 77 2.76 6.61 4.66
N ARG A 78 3.75 6.52 5.54
CA ARG A 78 5.15 6.38 5.19
C ARG A 78 5.60 4.94 5.40
N ARG A 79 6.43 4.43 4.50
CA ARG A 79 7.12 3.14 4.68
C ARG A 79 7.91 3.19 6.00
N LYS A 80 7.72 2.17 6.83
CA LYS A 80 8.48 1.97 8.07
C LYS A 80 9.90 1.51 7.70
N ASN A 81 10.91 1.96 8.44
CA ASN A 81 12.30 1.53 8.24
C ASN A 81 12.52 0.12 8.81
#